data_AF-A0A485D5H4-F1
#
_entry.id   AF-A0A485D5H4-F1
#
_cell.length_a   1.000
_cell.length_b   1.000
_cell.length_c   1.000
_cell.angle_alpha   90.00
_cell.angle_beta   90.00
_cell.angle_gamma   90.00
#
_symmetry.space_group_name_H-M   'P 1'
#
loop_
_entity.id
_entity.type
_entity.pdbx_description
1 polymer ?
#
loop_
_entity_poly.entity_id
_entity_poly.type
_entity_poly.pdbx_seq_one_letter_code
_entity_poly.pdbx_strand_id
1 'polypeptide(L)'
;MLRCLPGMVCTRVYMRYSRDDRMKRYREFLPAVLEVQDSPPSPAGRGIIWCVMLTMSAALLWAAWGKVDIVAVTQGKIVVSELSRPVNAAVTAEVAAVMVREGMHVAQGQPLIKFNDGHLQAQIKENRLRQRINRYHIARLTLLNRYYHQGERYRSASSRLSTRGCCAG
;
A
#
# COMPACT_ATOMS: atom_id res chain seq x y z
N MET A 1 -104.39 22.59 -40.74
CA MET A 1 -105.60 22.37 -39.93
C MET A 1 -105.36 21.22 -38.97
N LEU A 2 -105.12 21.48 -37.69
CA LEU A 2 -105.20 20.44 -36.65
C LEU A 2 -106.67 20.20 -36.31
N ARG A 3 -107.11 18.95 -36.32
CA ARG A 3 -108.33 18.50 -35.63
C ARG A 3 -107.96 17.34 -34.72
N CYS A 4 -107.83 17.65 -33.42
CA CYS A 4 -107.86 16.66 -32.36
C CYS A 4 -109.29 16.15 -32.19
N LEU A 5 -109.48 14.83 -32.19
CA LEU A 5 -110.73 14.18 -31.75
C LEU A 5 -110.58 13.64 -30.31
N PRO A 6 -111.67 13.55 -29.55
CA PRO A 6 -111.66 13.35 -28.11
C PRO A 6 -111.77 11.87 -27.73
N GLY A 7 -111.16 11.50 -26.59
CA GLY A 7 -111.48 10.27 -25.88
C GLY A 7 -110.39 9.20 -25.87
N MET A 8 -109.97 8.85 -24.65
CA MET A 8 -109.13 7.72 -24.26
C MET A 8 -107.61 7.84 -24.42
N VAL A 9 -107.04 8.22 -23.28
CA VAL A 9 -105.69 7.93 -22.78
C VAL A 9 -105.23 6.51 -23.15
N CYS A 10 -104.07 6.41 -23.80
CA CYS A 10 -103.21 5.24 -23.64
C CYS A 10 -101.77 5.73 -23.47
N THR A 11 -101.46 5.93 -22.19
CA THR A 11 -100.17 6.30 -21.64
C THR A 11 -99.12 5.31 -22.12
N ARG A 12 -98.15 5.78 -22.90
CA ARG A 12 -96.92 5.01 -23.12
C ARG A 12 -95.70 5.91 -23.00
N VAL A 13 -95.50 6.39 -21.78
CA VAL A 13 -94.22 6.91 -21.34
C VAL A 13 -93.28 5.72 -21.26
N TYR A 14 -92.55 5.44 -22.34
CA TYR A 14 -91.39 4.56 -22.26
C TYR A 14 -90.32 5.29 -21.45
N MET A 15 -90.33 5.06 -20.14
CA MET A 15 -89.31 5.52 -19.23
C MET A 15 -88.00 4.81 -19.60
N ARG A 16 -87.19 5.50 -20.39
CA ARG A 16 -85.88 5.06 -20.87
C ARG A 16 -84.90 5.14 -19.69
N TYR A 17 -85.02 4.20 -18.76
CA TYR A 17 -84.03 4.02 -17.71
C TYR A 17 -82.71 3.60 -18.35
N SER A 18 -81.72 4.49 -18.30
CA SER A 18 -80.40 4.29 -18.90
C SER A 18 -79.77 3.01 -18.35
N ARG A 19 -79.37 2.11 -19.26
CA ARG A 19 -78.64 0.86 -18.96
C ARG A 19 -77.48 1.08 -17.97
N ASP A 20 -76.92 2.29 -18.02
CA ASP A 20 -75.77 2.74 -17.24
C ASP A 20 -76.04 2.78 -15.73
N ASP A 21 -77.21 3.26 -15.28
CA ASP A 21 -77.49 3.40 -13.84
C ASP A 21 -77.83 2.07 -13.14
N ARG A 22 -78.31 1.07 -13.90
CA ARG A 22 -78.50 -0.30 -13.37
C ARG A 22 -77.15 -1.02 -13.26
N MET A 23 -76.26 -0.79 -14.22
CA MET A 23 -74.91 -1.35 -14.21
C MET A 23 -74.07 -0.76 -13.08
N LYS A 24 -74.19 0.55 -12.81
CA LYS A 24 -73.53 1.23 -11.68
C LYS A 24 -73.94 0.64 -10.33
N ARG A 25 -75.25 0.51 -10.08
CA ARG A 25 -75.75 -0.13 -8.86
C ARG A 25 -75.35 -1.60 -8.73
N TYR A 26 -75.27 -2.34 -9.84
CA TYR A 26 -74.82 -3.73 -9.81
C TYR A 26 -73.35 -3.85 -9.38
N ARG A 27 -72.47 -2.94 -9.85
CA ARG A 27 -71.05 -2.91 -9.46
C ARG A 27 -70.83 -2.63 -7.97
N GLU A 28 -71.63 -1.75 -7.35
CA GLU A 28 -71.54 -1.42 -5.91
C GLU A 28 -71.79 -2.61 -4.96
N PHE A 29 -72.44 -3.68 -5.44
CA PHE A 29 -72.70 -4.90 -4.65
C PHE A 29 -71.77 -6.07 -4.98
N LEU A 30 -70.87 -5.96 -5.97
CA LEU A 30 -69.90 -7.01 -6.25
C LEU A 30 -68.71 -6.84 -5.30
N PRO A 31 -68.25 -7.92 -4.63
CA PRO A 31 -67.17 -7.83 -3.65
C PRO A 31 -65.95 -7.18 -4.32
N ALA A 32 -65.26 -6.30 -3.61
CA ALA A 32 -64.15 -5.44 -4.09
C ALA A 32 -63.05 -6.16 -4.90
N VAL A 33 -63.02 -7.50 -4.86
CA VAL A 33 -62.19 -8.37 -5.69
C VAL A 33 -62.61 -8.43 -7.16
N LEU A 34 -63.90 -8.35 -7.51
CA LEU A 34 -64.37 -8.43 -8.90
C LEU A 34 -64.29 -7.09 -9.65
N GLU A 35 -64.40 -5.96 -8.94
CA GLU A 35 -64.31 -4.62 -9.57
C GLU A 35 -62.91 -4.31 -10.14
N VAL A 36 -61.88 -4.96 -9.63
CA VAL A 36 -60.51 -4.88 -10.17
C VAL A 36 -60.35 -5.68 -11.47
N GLN A 37 -61.16 -6.73 -11.69
CA GLN A 37 -61.05 -7.57 -12.89
C GLN A 37 -61.80 -7.03 -14.11
N ASP A 38 -62.96 -6.39 -13.91
CA ASP A 38 -63.87 -5.96 -15.00
C ASP A 38 -63.95 -4.43 -15.22
N SER A 39 -63.09 -3.66 -14.55
CA SER A 39 -62.98 -2.22 -14.82
C SER A 39 -62.21 -2.01 -16.13
N PRO A 40 -62.79 -1.38 -17.18
CA PRO A 40 -61.98 -0.91 -18.31
C PRO A 40 -60.87 -0.05 -17.73
N PRO A 41 -59.58 -0.27 -18.08
CA PRO A 41 -58.46 0.36 -17.39
C PRO A 41 -58.68 1.86 -17.32
N SER A 42 -58.98 2.33 -16.11
CA SER A 42 -59.39 3.71 -15.89
C SER A 42 -58.25 4.61 -16.38
N PRO A 43 -58.56 5.77 -17.00
CA PRO A 43 -57.53 6.68 -17.48
C PRO A 43 -56.56 7.09 -16.35
N ALA A 44 -57.03 7.11 -15.11
CA ALA A 44 -56.22 7.31 -13.91
C ALA A 44 -55.19 6.18 -13.70
N GLY A 45 -55.58 4.91 -13.81
CA GLY A 45 -54.66 3.77 -13.69
C GLY A 45 -53.57 3.77 -14.77
N ARG A 46 -53.94 4.11 -16.01
CA ARG A 46 -52.97 4.32 -17.09
C ARG A 46 -52.00 5.47 -16.76
N GLY A 47 -52.51 6.60 -16.27
CA GLY A 47 -51.68 7.73 -15.85
C GLY A 47 -50.65 7.35 -14.77
N ILE A 48 -51.06 6.53 -13.79
CA ILE A 48 -50.15 6.03 -12.75
C ILE A 48 -49.07 5.12 -13.35
N ILE A 49 -49.42 4.19 -14.25
CA ILE A 49 -48.45 3.31 -14.92
C ILE A 49 -47.42 4.14 -15.71
N TRP A 50 -47.86 5.13 -16.49
CA TRP A 50 -46.97 6.03 -17.22
C TRP A 50 -46.10 6.86 -16.28
N CYS A 51 -46.64 7.35 -15.16
CA CYS A 51 -45.88 8.09 -14.15
C CYS A 51 -44.77 7.23 -13.54
N VAL A 52 -45.06 5.97 -13.19
CA VAL A 52 -44.07 5.02 -12.66
C VAL A 52 -43.01 4.71 -13.71
N MET A 53 -43.41 4.43 -14.96
CA MET A 53 -42.48 4.20 -16.08
C MET A 53 -41.57 5.41 -16.33
N LEU A 54 -42.12 6.62 -16.31
CA LEU A 54 -41.37 7.86 -16.53
C LEU A 54 -40.40 8.12 -15.37
N THR A 55 -40.85 7.92 -14.13
CA THR A 55 -39.98 8.08 -12.95
C THR A 55 -38.84 7.06 -12.96
N MET A 56 -39.13 5.80 -13.29
CA MET A 56 -38.12 4.74 -13.37
C MET A 56 -37.10 5.03 -14.47
N SER A 57 -37.56 5.41 -15.66
CA SER A 57 -36.68 5.76 -16.79
C SER A 57 -35.87 7.02 -16.53
N ALA A 58 -36.46 8.05 -15.90
CA ALA A 58 -35.75 9.25 -15.48
C ALA A 58 -34.66 8.93 -14.44
N ALA A 59 -34.94 8.07 -13.45
CA ALA A 59 -33.95 7.62 -12.49
C ALA A 59 -32.80 6.83 -13.15
N LEU A 60 -33.11 5.97 -14.12
CA LEU A 60 -32.11 5.22 -14.90
C LEU A 60 -31.25 6.16 -15.76
N LEU A 61 -31.87 7.11 -16.47
CA LEU A 61 -31.15 8.11 -17.26
C LEU A 61 -30.27 9.00 -16.37
N TRP A 62 -30.79 9.42 -15.22
CA TRP A 62 -30.05 10.21 -14.25
C TRP A 62 -28.87 9.44 -13.66
N ALA A 63 -29.05 8.16 -13.31
CA ALA A 63 -27.98 7.31 -12.83
C ALA A 63 -26.93 7.01 -13.93
N ALA A 64 -27.35 6.89 -15.20
CA ALA A 64 -26.45 6.67 -16.32
C ALA A 64 -25.62 7.93 -16.67
N TRP A 65 -26.18 9.13 -16.51
CA TRP A 65 -25.47 10.40 -16.71
C TRP A 65 -24.70 10.88 -15.49
N GLY A 66 -25.08 10.43 -14.30
CA GLY A 66 -24.40 10.75 -13.05
C GLY A 66 -23.03 10.11 -13.02
N LYS A 67 -21.99 10.90 -13.35
CA LYS A 67 -20.63 10.56 -12.94
C LYS A 67 -20.57 10.68 -11.42
N VAL A 68 -20.80 9.57 -10.73
CA VAL A 68 -20.53 9.46 -9.30
C VAL A 68 -19.02 9.47 -9.16
N ASP A 69 -18.45 10.66 -8.94
CA ASP A 69 -17.03 10.79 -8.60
C ASP A 69 -16.83 10.11 -7.25
N ILE A 70 -16.36 8.86 -7.30
CA ILE A 70 -15.90 8.13 -6.13
C ILE A 70 -14.61 8.79 -5.70
N VAL A 71 -14.74 9.79 -4.84
CA VAL A 71 -13.62 10.38 -4.10
C VAL A 71 -13.22 9.39 -3.01
N ALA A 72 -12.43 8.39 -3.39
CA ALA A 72 -11.71 7.57 -2.43
C ALA A 72 -10.66 8.45 -1.74
N VAL A 73 -11.05 9.06 -0.60
CA VAL A 73 -10.12 9.80 0.26
C VAL A 73 -9.25 8.79 0.97
N THR A 74 -8.25 8.28 0.27
CA THR A 74 -7.17 7.51 0.86
C THR A 74 -6.18 8.50 1.45
N GLN A 75 -5.91 8.41 2.74
CA GLN A 75 -4.76 9.07 3.34
C GLN A 75 -3.48 8.35 2.88
N GLY A 76 -3.11 8.60 1.62
CA GLY A 76 -1.84 8.16 1.09
C GLY A 76 -0.75 8.93 1.82
N LYS A 77 -0.10 8.29 2.80
CA LYS A 77 1.14 8.82 3.34
C LYS A 77 2.18 8.70 2.22
N ILE A 78 2.52 9.83 1.60
CA ILE A 78 3.61 9.92 0.63
C ILE A 78 4.89 9.68 1.42
N VAL A 79 5.27 8.42 1.56
CA VAL A 79 6.58 8.03 2.05
C VAL A 79 7.51 8.14 0.86
N VAL A 80 8.43 9.10 0.93
CA VAL A 80 9.54 9.14 -0.01
C VAL A 80 10.35 7.86 0.26
N SER A 81 10.22 6.86 -0.62
CA SER A 81 10.93 5.57 -0.50
C SER A 81 12.46 5.77 -0.59
N GLU A 82 12.87 6.93 -1.13
CA GLU A 82 14.25 7.35 -1.21
C GLU A 82 14.50 8.57 -0.30
N LEU A 83 15.66 8.60 0.38
CA LEU A 83 16.25 9.76 1.07
C LEU A 83 15.95 10.01 2.56
N SER A 84 15.94 8.95 3.38
CA SER A 84 16.63 9.09 4.68
C SER A 84 17.18 7.75 5.13
N ARG A 85 18.16 7.20 4.40
CA ARG A 85 19.01 6.19 5.02
C ARG A 85 19.81 6.90 6.11
N PRO A 86 19.57 6.64 7.40
CA PRO A 86 20.40 7.23 8.44
C PRO A 86 21.83 6.80 8.16
N VAL A 87 22.71 7.77 7.90
CA VAL A 87 24.15 7.52 7.76
C VAL A 87 24.66 7.21 9.16
N ASN A 88 24.50 5.96 9.57
CA ASN A 88 25.00 5.47 10.85
C ASN A 88 26.51 5.40 10.74
N ALA A 89 27.21 6.28 11.46
CA ALA A 89 28.65 6.22 11.56
C ALA A 89 29.06 4.88 12.19
N ALA A 90 29.91 4.13 11.51
CA ALA A 90 30.38 2.80 11.95
C ALA A 90 31.29 2.85 13.19
N VAL A 91 31.58 4.04 13.72
CA VAL A 91 32.47 4.26 14.86
C VAL A 91 31.80 5.25 15.81
N THR A 92 31.67 4.89 17.08
CA THR A 92 31.18 5.76 18.16
C THR A 92 32.27 6.78 18.47
N ALA A 93 32.04 7.99 18.03
CA ALA A 93 33.13 8.89 17.80
C ALA A 93 32.56 10.31 18.05
N GLU A 94 33.21 11.10 18.91
CA GLU A 94 32.86 12.50 19.24
C GLU A 94 32.85 13.43 18.00
N VAL A 95 31.67 13.90 17.62
CA VAL A 95 31.45 14.76 16.44
C VAL A 95 32.13 16.11 16.64
N ALA A 96 33.22 16.38 15.90
CA ALA A 96 33.99 17.62 16.05
C ALA A 96 33.29 18.82 15.40
N ALA A 97 32.67 18.62 14.23
CA ALA A 97 31.88 19.65 13.55
C ALA A 97 30.98 19.02 12.47
N VAL A 98 29.71 19.46 12.45
CA VAL A 98 28.77 19.19 11.35
C VAL A 98 28.89 20.33 10.36
N MET A 99 29.37 20.05 9.15
CA MET A 99 29.67 21.07 8.12
C MET A 99 28.48 21.36 7.21
N VAL A 100 27.30 20.80 7.49
CA VAL A 100 26.13 20.86 6.60
C VAL A 100 24.91 21.38 7.34
N ARG A 101 24.15 22.24 6.65
CA ARG A 101 22.85 22.76 7.08
C ARG A 101 21.74 22.03 6.32
N GLU A 102 20.60 21.84 6.97
CA GLU A 102 19.40 21.24 6.36
C GLU A 102 19.04 21.95 5.04
N GLY A 103 18.83 21.18 3.96
CA GLY A 103 18.46 21.70 2.63
C GLY A 103 19.63 21.97 1.66
N MET A 104 20.88 21.78 2.07
CA MET A 104 22.05 21.95 1.20
C MET A 104 22.19 20.78 0.20
N HIS A 105 22.31 21.07 -1.10
CA HIS A 105 22.63 20.05 -2.11
C HIS A 105 24.09 19.62 -1.95
N VAL A 106 24.31 18.35 -1.61
CA VAL A 106 25.65 17.75 -1.45
C VAL A 106 25.95 16.80 -2.60
N ALA A 107 27.17 16.89 -3.12
CA ALA A 107 27.67 15.97 -4.14
C ALA A 107 28.27 14.71 -3.49
N GLN A 108 28.29 13.60 -4.22
CA GLN A 108 28.86 12.33 -3.75
C GLN A 108 30.36 12.52 -3.41
N GLY A 109 30.76 12.22 -2.17
CA GLY A 109 32.14 12.31 -1.70
C GLY A 109 32.50 13.60 -0.94
N GLN A 110 31.58 14.53 -0.77
CA GLN A 110 31.81 15.70 0.08
C GLN A 110 31.93 15.29 1.56
N PRO A 111 32.88 15.85 2.35
CA PRO A 111 32.96 15.58 3.78
C PRO A 111 31.83 16.30 4.53
N LEU A 112 30.82 15.55 4.96
CA LEU A 112 29.64 16.07 5.68
C LEU A 112 29.92 16.28 7.18
N ILE A 113 30.68 15.37 7.78
CA ILE A 113 30.94 15.32 9.22
C ILE A 113 32.45 15.15 9.41
N LYS A 114 33.08 16.07 10.15
CA LYS A 114 34.48 15.92 10.57
C LYS A 114 34.52 15.21 11.91
N PHE A 115 35.26 14.11 11.94
CA PHE A 115 35.44 13.28 13.10
C PHE A 115 36.64 13.78 13.94
N ASN A 116 36.56 13.79 15.29
CA ASN A 116 37.70 14.17 16.13
C ASN A 116 38.76 13.06 16.12
N ASP A 117 39.69 13.14 15.16
CA ASP A 117 40.67 12.08 14.91
C ASP A 117 41.81 12.02 15.94
N GLY A 118 41.82 12.84 17.00
CA GLY A 118 42.93 12.90 17.97
C GLY A 118 43.25 11.54 18.61
N HIS A 119 42.23 10.85 19.11
CA HIS A 119 42.39 9.54 19.73
C HIS A 119 42.71 8.44 18.69
N LEU A 120 42.11 8.52 17.51
CA LEU A 120 42.34 7.57 16.42
C LEU A 120 43.80 7.67 15.89
N GLN A 121 44.30 8.88 15.73
CA GLN A 121 45.68 9.13 15.30
C GLN A 121 46.70 8.66 16.33
N ALA A 122 46.42 8.84 17.62
CA ALA A 122 47.25 8.30 18.70
C ALA A 122 47.31 6.77 18.65
N GLN A 123 46.16 6.10 18.50
CA GLN A 123 46.10 4.63 18.37
C GLN A 123 46.81 4.09 17.12
N ILE A 124 46.67 4.76 15.97
CA ILE A 124 47.36 4.36 14.73
C ILE A 124 48.88 4.48 14.90
N LYS A 125 49.35 5.56 15.52
CA LYS A 125 50.78 5.76 15.82
C LYS A 125 51.30 4.68 16.76
N GLU A 126 50.57 4.39 17.83
CA GLU A 126 50.94 3.34 18.78
C GLU A 126 50.99 1.97 18.10
N ASN A 127 49.98 1.61 17.31
CA ASN A 127 49.96 0.35 16.57
C ASN A 127 51.12 0.22 15.59
N ARG A 128 51.47 1.29 14.86
CA ARG A 128 52.65 1.28 13.98
C ARG A 128 53.94 1.07 14.75
N LEU A 129 54.08 1.65 15.94
CA LEU A 129 55.26 1.43 16.79
C LEU A 129 55.31 -0.01 17.28
N ARG A 130 54.20 -0.56 17.78
CA ARG A 130 54.09 -1.97 18.19
C ARG A 130 54.45 -2.93 17.06
N GLN A 131 54.00 -2.66 15.83
CA GLN A 131 54.35 -3.45 14.65
C GLN A 131 55.86 -3.43 14.35
N ARG A 132 56.51 -2.27 14.46
CA ARG A 132 57.97 -2.16 14.27
C ARG A 132 58.73 -2.96 15.33
N ILE A 133 58.36 -2.80 16.60
CA ILE A 133 58.98 -3.52 17.72
C ILE A 133 58.82 -5.04 17.54
N ASN A 134 57.62 -5.50 17.21
CA ASN A 134 57.36 -6.93 16.97
C ASN A 134 58.22 -7.48 15.81
N ARG A 135 58.41 -6.72 14.72
CA ARG A 135 59.29 -7.12 13.63
C ARG A 135 60.75 -7.28 14.08
N TYR A 136 61.26 -6.36 14.91
CA TYR A 136 62.61 -6.49 15.47
C TYR A 136 62.75 -7.69 16.41
N HIS A 137 61.73 -7.97 17.24
CA HIS A 137 61.73 -9.17 18.09
C HIS A 137 61.80 -10.45 17.28
N ILE A 138 60.97 -10.58 16.23
CA ILE A 138 60.99 -11.75 15.34
C ILE A 138 62.36 -11.91 14.71
N ALA A 139 62.94 -10.84 14.15
CA ALA A 139 64.26 -10.86 13.52
C ALA A 139 65.37 -11.26 14.51
N ARG A 140 65.36 -10.70 15.71
CA ARG A 140 66.31 -11.04 16.77
C ARG A 140 66.21 -12.52 17.15
N LEU A 141 65.00 -13.02 17.37
CA LEU A 141 64.75 -14.42 17.73
C LEU A 141 65.16 -15.37 16.61
N THR A 142 64.93 -15.01 15.35
CA THR A 142 65.37 -15.83 14.21
C THR A 142 66.89 -15.93 14.13
N LEU A 143 67.62 -14.83 14.36
CA LEU A 143 69.08 -14.86 14.43
C LEU A 143 69.57 -15.74 15.59
N LEU A 144 69.01 -15.52 16.79
CA LEU A 144 69.38 -16.27 17.99
C LEU A 144 69.15 -17.78 17.84
N ASN A 145 68.01 -18.16 17.26
CA ASN A 145 67.70 -19.56 16.97
C ASN A 145 68.71 -20.19 16.00
N ARG A 146 69.11 -19.49 14.93
CA ARG A 146 70.14 -19.98 14.00
C ARG A 146 71.48 -20.22 14.67
N TYR A 147 71.90 -19.35 15.58
CA TYR A 147 73.13 -19.52 16.34
C TYR A 147 73.09 -20.77 17.23
N TYR A 148 71.97 -21.01 17.95
CA TYR A 148 71.83 -22.21 18.78
C TYR A 148 71.90 -23.51 17.98
N HIS A 149 71.19 -23.59 16.85
CA HIS A 149 71.22 -24.79 16.02
C HIS A 149 72.57 -25.05 15.34
N GLN A 150 73.36 -24.01 15.05
CA GLN A 150 74.73 -24.18 14.55
C GLN A 150 75.65 -24.78 15.63
N GLY A 151 75.52 -24.36 16.89
CA GLY A 151 76.29 -24.90 18.00
C GLY A 151 76.04 -26.40 18.23
N GLU A 152 74.79 -26.84 18.14
CA GLU A 152 74.46 -28.27 18.23
C GLU A 152 74.99 -29.08 17.04
N ARG A 153 74.96 -28.51 15.83
CA ARG A 153 75.60 -29.14 14.66
C ARG A 153 77.10 -29.32 14.86
N TYR A 154 77.79 -28.34 15.45
CA TYR A 154 79.23 -28.46 15.71
C TYR A 154 79.52 -29.52 16.79
N ARG A 155 78.73 -29.55 17.88
CA ARG A 155 78.85 -30.52 18.96
C ARG A 155 78.60 -31.97 18.50
N SER A 156 77.65 -32.18 17.58
CA SER A 156 77.40 -33.50 16.97
C SER A 156 78.39 -33.89 15.86
N ALA A 157 79.07 -32.92 15.25
CA ALA A 157 80.14 -33.18 14.29
C ALA A 157 81.45 -33.57 14.99
N SER A 158 81.79 -32.91 16.11
CA SER A 158 83.02 -33.21 16.86
C SER A 158 82.95 -34.58 17.56
N SER A 159 81.78 -34.99 18.09
CA SER A 159 81.61 -36.32 18.67
C SER A 159 81.75 -37.44 17.63
N ARG A 160 81.34 -37.18 16.37
CA ARG A 160 81.52 -38.11 15.23
C ARG A 160 82.96 -38.18 14.73
N LEU A 161 83.70 -37.07 14.77
CA LEU A 161 85.14 -37.06 14.47
C LEU A 161 85.95 -37.78 15.55
N SER A 162 85.59 -37.61 16.83
CA SER A 162 86.24 -38.28 17.97
C SER A 162 86.02 -39.80 17.97
N THR A 163 84.83 -40.28 17.58
CA THR A 163 84.55 -41.72 17.52
C THR A 163 85.19 -42.40 16.31
N ARG A 164 85.36 -41.69 15.18
CA ARG A 164 86.06 -42.24 14.00
C ARG A 164 87.58 -42.32 14.19
N GLY A 165 88.20 -41.45 14.99
CA GLY A 165 89.63 -41.51 15.30
C GLY A 165 90.04 -42.69 16.19
N CYS A 166 89.14 -43.17 17.05
CA CYS A 166 89.44 -44.29 17.97
C CYS A 166 89.30 -45.69 17.36
N CYS A 167 88.70 -45.85 16.18
CA CYS A 167 88.55 -47.16 15.52
C CYS A 167 89.61 -47.43 14.43
N ALA A 168 90.64 -46.58 14.31
CA ALA A 168 91.67 -46.66 13.28
C ALA A 168 93.06 -47.13 13.79
N GLY A 169 93.12 -47.72 14.99
CA GLY A 169 94.33 -48.35 15.55
C GLY A 169 93.99 -49.70 16.15
#